data_AF-A0A7X7KI59-F1
#
_entry.id   AF-A0A7X7KI59-F1
#
_cell.length_a   1.000
_cell.length_b   1.000
_cell.length_c   1.000
_cell.angle_alpha   90.00
_cell.angle_beta   90.00
_cell.angle_gamma   90.00
#
_symmetry.space_group_name_H-M   'P 1'
#
loop_
_entity.id
_entity.type
_entity.pdbx_description
1 polymer ?
#
loop_
_entity_poly.entity_id
_entity_poly.type
_entity_poly.pdbx_seq_one_letter_code
_entity_poly.pdbx_strand_id
1 'polypeptide(L)'
;MKLSTKKLTAEKSAFEHAIKAFAFDLSEYVSTKDGQWTVKGFIDVFKNVYTISSDTKIVSKILEIHLFPRILHFAEKAGFSIVLAEHQNWYPDLSFVKKSNPAIKFAVDIKTTYRDPIYPGHVNGFTLGSHGAYFKNRTSTKNIQFPYSDYVGHFCLGIIYTRADGRDLDETEIIRVAELSEGKNAKPTRRYRSATVDSLKSIASVVKDFQFFVCEKWQLASDKQGSGNTANIGSITYIDDILAGNGVFANLGEKWFDEYWMNHGVATKMKDGKAVPIQSIEDFLEFKGAGKRKLVRMKTKKRKSI
;
A
#
# COMPACT_ATOMS: atom_id res chain seq x y z
N MET A 1 -31.59 -10.80 -5.21
CA MET A 1 -31.12 -11.91 -6.08
C MET A 1 -29.60 -11.95 -6.01
N LYS A 2 -28.96 -13.06 -5.62
CA LYS A 2 -27.48 -13.16 -5.59
C LYS A 2 -26.95 -13.02 -7.02
N LEU A 3 -25.94 -12.17 -7.22
CA LEU A 3 -25.29 -11.99 -8.52
C LEU A 3 -24.63 -13.31 -8.95
N SER A 4 -24.68 -13.62 -10.24
CA SER A 4 -23.94 -14.77 -10.77
C SER A 4 -22.43 -14.53 -10.69
N THR A 5 -21.65 -15.60 -10.52
CA THR A 5 -20.18 -15.53 -10.49
C THR A 5 -19.62 -14.81 -11.71
N LYS A 6 -20.16 -15.07 -12.91
CA LYS A 6 -19.76 -14.40 -14.15
C LYS A 6 -19.91 -12.88 -14.08
N LYS A 7 -21.02 -12.40 -13.49
CA LYS A 7 -21.26 -10.96 -13.33
C LYS A 7 -20.31 -10.34 -12.31
N LEU A 8 -20.05 -11.02 -11.19
CA LEU A 8 -19.08 -10.55 -10.19
C LEU A 8 -17.65 -10.46 -10.78
N THR A 9 -17.23 -11.44 -11.57
CA THR A 9 -15.94 -11.41 -12.27
C THR A 9 -15.83 -10.24 -13.24
N ALA A 10 -16.89 -9.94 -14.00
CA ALA A 10 -16.91 -8.80 -14.92
C ALA A 10 -16.81 -7.46 -14.16
N GLU A 11 -17.54 -7.32 -13.05
CA GLU A 11 -17.49 -6.14 -12.17
C GLU A 11 -16.09 -5.94 -11.57
N LYS A 12 -15.46 -7.02 -11.10
CA LYS A 12 -14.09 -7.02 -10.57
C LYS A 12 -13.08 -6.53 -11.62
N SER A 13 -13.16 -7.09 -12.83
CA SER A 13 -12.26 -6.73 -13.93
C SER A 13 -12.45 -5.28 -14.37
N ALA A 14 -13.70 -4.80 -14.45
CA ALA A 14 -13.99 -3.41 -14.78
C ALA A 14 -13.46 -2.44 -13.73
N PHE A 15 -13.65 -2.76 -12.43
CA PHE A 15 -13.09 -1.96 -11.34
C PHE A 15 -11.57 -1.95 -11.37
N GLU A 16 -10.94 -3.11 -11.50
CA GLU A 16 -9.48 -3.27 -11.57
C GLU A 16 -8.88 -2.42 -12.70
N HIS A 17 -9.48 -2.47 -13.90
CA HIS A 17 -9.02 -1.66 -15.03
C HIS A 17 -9.12 -0.16 -14.74
N ALA A 18 -10.26 0.29 -14.19
CA ALA A 18 -10.48 1.69 -13.87
C ALA A 18 -9.53 2.22 -12.80
N ILE A 19 -9.30 1.47 -11.71
CA ILE A 19 -8.41 1.90 -10.64
C ILE A 19 -6.93 1.83 -11.05
N LYS A 20 -6.53 0.90 -11.93
CA LYS A 20 -5.18 0.86 -12.52
C LYS A 20 -4.91 2.10 -13.39
N ALA A 21 -5.88 2.47 -14.24
CA ALA A 21 -5.78 3.68 -15.04
C ALA A 21 -5.67 4.93 -14.14
N PHE A 22 -6.51 5.03 -13.11
CA PHE A 22 -6.42 6.09 -12.12
C PHE A 22 -5.04 6.17 -11.43
N ALA A 23 -4.48 5.03 -11.03
CA ALA A 23 -3.18 4.99 -10.35
C ALA A 23 -2.02 5.46 -11.24
N PHE A 24 -2.09 5.20 -12.55
CA PHE A 24 -1.08 5.68 -13.51
C PHE A 24 -0.98 7.21 -13.53
N ASP A 25 -2.11 7.91 -13.39
CA ASP A 25 -2.17 9.37 -13.39
C ASP A 25 -1.71 10.03 -12.08
N LEU A 26 -1.47 9.25 -11.01
CA LEU A 26 -1.13 9.79 -9.70
C LEU A 26 0.31 10.31 -9.61
N SER A 27 1.25 9.74 -10.38
CA SER A 27 2.66 10.17 -10.36
C SER A 27 2.79 11.65 -10.72
N GLU A 28 2.11 12.12 -11.76
CA GLU A 28 2.15 13.53 -12.17
C GLU A 28 1.49 14.46 -11.15
N TYR A 29 0.48 13.97 -10.43
CA TYR A 29 -0.20 14.75 -9.39
C TYR A 29 0.68 14.96 -8.16
N VAL A 30 1.44 13.93 -7.76
CA VAL A 30 2.26 14.00 -6.54
C VAL A 30 3.69 14.49 -6.79
N SER A 31 4.14 14.57 -8.04
CA SER A 31 5.53 14.91 -8.35
C SER A 31 5.67 16.23 -9.08
N THR A 32 6.72 16.98 -8.74
CA THR A 32 7.24 18.06 -9.58
C THR A 32 7.94 17.47 -10.82
N LYS A 33 8.28 18.33 -11.79
CA LYS A 33 8.93 17.91 -13.05
C LYS A 33 10.28 17.19 -12.84
N ASP A 34 10.97 17.47 -11.75
CA ASP A 34 12.24 16.84 -11.33
C ASP A 34 12.02 15.65 -10.38
N GLY A 35 10.79 15.15 -10.25
CA GLY A 35 10.45 13.93 -9.50
C GLY A 35 10.31 14.11 -7.98
N GLN A 36 10.50 15.33 -7.46
CA GLN A 36 10.33 15.61 -6.04
C GLN A 36 8.86 15.61 -5.63
N TRP A 37 8.58 15.31 -4.36
CA TRP A 37 7.22 15.42 -3.83
C TRP A 37 6.72 16.86 -3.85
N THR A 38 5.48 17.07 -4.30
CA THR A 38 4.81 18.38 -4.29
C THR A 38 4.50 18.87 -2.88
N VAL A 39 4.30 17.97 -1.92
CA VAL A 39 4.15 18.32 -0.50
C VAL A 39 5.52 18.59 0.11
N LYS A 40 5.71 19.79 0.66
CA LYS A 40 6.98 20.24 1.27
C LYS A 40 6.94 20.33 2.79
N GLY A 41 5.75 20.44 3.35
CA GLY A 41 5.54 20.76 4.76
C GLY A 41 4.06 20.89 5.11
N PHE A 42 3.77 21.01 6.39
CA PHE A 42 2.47 21.47 6.87
C PHE A 42 2.57 22.93 7.29
N ILE A 43 1.47 23.67 7.17
CA ILE A 43 1.39 25.09 7.51
C ILE A 43 0.53 25.27 8.78
N ASP A 44 0.95 26.15 9.68
CA ASP A 44 0.15 26.54 10.85
C ASP A 44 -0.68 27.82 10.60
N VAL A 45 -1.52 28.19 11.58
CA VAL A 45 -2.31 29.43 11.54
C VAL A 45 -1.47 30.71 11.56
N PHE A 46 -0.19 30.60 11.94
CA PHE A 46 0.80 31.69 11.91
C PHE A 46 1.58 31.71 10.58
N LYS A 47 1.18 30.87 9.62
CA LYS A 47 1.72 30.78 8.26
C LYS A 47 3.20 30.37 8.22
N ASN A 48 3.65 29.64 9.25
CA ASN A 48 4.92 28.94 9.25
C ASN A 48 4.74 27.58 8.57
N VAL A 49 5.66 27.24 7.67
CA VAL A 49 5.78 25.94 7.03
C VAL A 49 6.82 25.12 7.78
N TYR A 50 6.41 23.94 8.25
CA TYR A 50 7.24 22.98 8.94
C TYR A 50 7.62 21.85 7.99
N THR A 51 8.91 21.54 7.89
CA THR A 51 9.39 20.43 7.07
C THR A 51 8.90 19.09 7.64
N ILE A 52 8.90 18.07 6.77
CA ILE A 52 8.41 16.73 7.09
C ILE A 52 9.62 15.85 7.38
N SER A 53 9.48 14.86 8.24
CA SER A 53 10.50 13.82 8.42
C SER A 53 10.39 12.73 7.35
N SER A 54 11.50 12.08 7.03
CA SER A 54 11.53 10.92 6.10
C SER A 54 10.96 9.61 6.68
N ASP A 55 10.50 9.62 7.93
CA ASP A 55 9.87 8.47 8.59
C ASP A 55 8.68 7.90 7.79
N THR A 56 8.61 6.56 7.69
CA THR A 56 7.63 5.88 6.83
C THR A 56 6.20 6.19 7.27
N LYS A 57 5.94 6.30 8.57
CA LYS A 57 4.58 6.48 9.10
C LYS A 57 4.09 7.89 8.78
N ILE A 58 4.96 8.89 8.90
CA ILE A 58 4.65 10.28 8.56
C ILE A 58 4.41 10.41 7.07
N VAL A 59 5.33 9.93 6.23
CA VAL A 59 5.19 9.97 4.77
C VAL A 59 3.92 9.24 4.33
N SER A 60 3.65 8.04 4.89
CA SER A 60 2.47 7.25 4.57
C SER A 60 1.17 8.03 4.84
N LYS A 61 1.05 8.63 6.03
CA LYS A 61 -0.18 9.33 6.40
C LYS A 61 -0.40 10.60 5.58
N ILE A 62 0.66 11.32 5.26
CA ILE A 62 0.57 12.52 4.43
C ILE A 62 0.23 12.14 2.99
N LEU A 63 0.79 11.05 2.43
CA LEU A 63 0.39 10.54 1.12
C LEU A 63 -1.08 10.15 1.08
N GLU A 64 -1.58 9.47 2.11
CA GLU A 64 -3.00 9.12 2.24
C GLU A 64 -3.89 10.38 2.16
N ILE A 65 -3.59 11.41 2.96
CA ILE A 65 -4.33 12.67 2.98
C ILE A 65 -4.23 13.39 1.62
N HIS A 66 -3.04 13.43 1.04
CA HIS A 66 -2.78 14.12 -0.23
C HIS A 66 -3.53 13.48 -1.40
N LEU A 67 -3.61 12.15 -1.43
CA LEU A 67 -4.28 11.40 -2.50
C LEU A 67 -5.80 11.37 -2.34
N PHE A 68 -6.31 11.54 -1.11
CA PHE A 68 -7.72 11.35 -0.80
C PHE A 68 -8.69 12.15 -1.67
N PRO A 69 -8.47 13.45 -1.97
CA PRO A 69 -9.35 14.20 -2.87
C PRO A 69 -9.43 13.61 -4.28
N ARG A 70 -8.30 13.12 -4.81
CA ARG A 70 -8.25 12.48 -6.14
C ARG A 70 -8.96 11.13 -6.14
N ILE A 71 -8.82 10.38 -5.04
CA ILE A 71 -9.50 9.10 -4.85
C ILE A 71 -11.02 9.29 -4.78
N LEU A 72 -11.51 10.29 -4.05
CA LEU A 72 -12.94 10.63 -3.99
C LEU A 72 -13.50 10.99 -5.37
N HIS A 73 -12.78 11.81 -6.13
CA HIS A 73 -13.16 12.19 -7.49
C HIS A 73 -13.23 10.99 -8.43
N PHE A 74 -12.25 10.08 -8.33
CA PHE A 74 -12.27 8.81 -9.06
C PHE A 74 -13.49 7.97 -8.71
N ALA A 75 -13.77 7.78 -7.42
CA ALA A 75 -14.92 6.99 -6.96
C ALA A 75 -16.24 7.52 -7.52
N GLU A 76 -16.45 8.84 -7.42
CA GLU A 76 -17.65 9.50 -7.94
C GLU A 76 -17.82 9.23 -9.44
N LYS A 77 -16.77 9.49 -10.23
CA LYS A 77 -16.77 9.28 -11.68
C LYS A 77 -16.97 7.81 -12.08
N ALA A 78 -16.42 6.89 -11.31
CA ALA A 78 -16.55 5.45 -11.54
C ALA A 78 -17.89 4.88 -11.02
N GLY A 79 -18.75 5.68 -10.40
CA GLY A 79 -20.06 5.24 -9.91
C GLY A 79 -20.00 4.50 -8.57
N PHE A 80 -19.06 4.86 -7.70
CA PHE A 80 -18.87 4.31 -6.37
C PHE A 80 -19.03 5.38 -5.29
N SER A 81 -19.53 4.99 -4.12
CA SER A 81 -19.32 5.72 -2.87
C SER A 81 -18.14 5.11 -2.11
N ILE A 82 -17.49 5.91 -1.27
CA ILE A 82 -16.42 5.45 -0.38
C ILE A 82 -16.96 5.39 1.05
N VAL A 83 -16.74 4.27 1.72
CA VAL A 83 -16.90 4.11 3.16
C VAL A 83 -15.50 3.93 3.76
N LEU A 84 -15.13 4.83 4.67
CA LEU A 84 -13.87 4.76 5.42
C LEU A 84 -14.00 3.77 6.57
N ALA A 85 -12.87 3.21 7.03
CA ALA A 85 -12.85 2.39 8.23
C ALA A 85 -13.32 3.21 9.45
N GLU A 86 -14.36 2.75 10.13
CA GLU A 86 -14.95 3.45 11.29
C GLU A 86 -14.05 3.44 12.53
N HIS A 87 -13.16 2.46 12.63
CA HIS A 87 -12.28 2.27 13.77
C HIS A 87 -10.82 2.15 13.34
N GLN A 88 -9.91 2.54 14.24
CA GLN A 88 -8.49 2.28 14.05
C GLN A 88 -8.22 0.78 13.89
N ASN A 89 -7.27 0.43 13.02
CA ASN A 89 -6.85 -0.95 12.72
C ASN A 89 -7.94 -1.84 12.09
N TRP A 90 -8.99 -1.25 11.50
CA TRP A 90 -9.96 -1.98 10.70
C TRP A 90 -9.51 -2.02 9.24
N TYR A 91 -9.76 -3.17 8.59
CA TYR A 91 -9.55 -3.35 7.17
C TYR A 91 -10.86 -3.10 6.38
N PRO A 92 -10.80 -2.62 5.13
CA PRO A 92 -9.70 -1.91 4.47
C PRO A 92 -9.66 -0.43 4.87
N ASP A 93 -8.64 0.29 4.42
CA ASP A 93 -8.64 1.76 4.48
C ASP A 93 -9.87 2.36 3.78
N LEU A 94 -10.19 1.86 2.59
CA LEU A 94 -11.27 2.36 1.73
C LEU A 94 -12.16 1.22 1.22
N SER A 95 -13.46 1.30 1.48
CA SER A 95 -14.46 0.42 0.89
C SER A 95 -15.20 1.15 -0.24
N PHE A 96 -14.98 0.71 -1.48
CA PHE A 96 -15.70 1.21 -2.65
C PHE A 96 -17.02 0.44 -2.79
N VAL A 97 -18.14 1.11 -2.64
CA VAL A 97 -19.48 0.52 -2.73
C VAL A 97 -20.16 1.03 -4.00
N LYS A 98 -20.56 0.11 -4.89
CA LYS A 98 -21.14 0.50 -6.18
C LYS A 98 -22.50 1.16 -5.97
N LYS A 99 -22.70 2.38 -6.49
CA LYS A 99 -23.94 3.15 -6.29
C LYS A 99 -25.17 2.45 -6.86
N SER A 100 -25.05 1.84 -8.04
CA SER A 100 -26.16 1.12 -8.67
C SER A 100 -26.46 -0.23 -8.05
N ASN A 101 -25.56 -0.77 -7.23
CA ASN A 101 -25.78 -2.03 -6.51
C ASN A 101 -24.83 -2.16 -5.30
N PRO A 102 -25.28 -1.80 -4.09
CA PRO A 102 -24.46 -1.83 -2.87
C PRO A 102 -23.97 -3.23 -2.44
N ALA A 103 -24.46 -4.31 -3.07
CA ALA A 103 -23.91 -5.65 -2.88
C ALA A 103 -22.53 -5.83 -3.54
N ILE A 104 -22.14 -4.95 -4.47
CA ILE A 104 -20.82 -4.95 -5.09
C ILE A 104 -19.92 -4.01 -4.29
N LYS A 105 -18.96 -4.60 -3.58
CA LYS A 105 -17.98 -3.87 -2.78
C LYS A 105 -16.56 -4.27 -3.19
N PHE A 106 -15.64 -3.33 -3.20
CA PHE A 106 -14.21 -3.57 -3.38
C PHE A 106 -13.45 -2.99 -2.20
N ALA A 107 -12.57 -3.80 -1.61
CA ALA A 107 -11.70 -3.36 -0.54
C ALA A 107 -10.41 -2.81 -1.16
N VAL A 108 -10.04 -1.58 -0.83
CA VAL A 108 -8.82 -0.92 -1.30
C VAL A 108 -8.00 -0.46 -0.11
N ASP A 109 -6.79 -1.01 0.02
CA ASP A 109 -5.85 -0.69 1.08
C ASP A 109 -4.69 0.12 0.49
N ILE A 110 -4.33 1.25 1.09
CA ILE A 110 -3.24 2.10 0.64
C ILE A 110 -1.95 1.56 1.26
N LYS A 111 -0.97 1.25 0.42
CA LYS A 111 0.29 0.64 0.83
C LYS A 111 1.46 1.45 0.36
N THR A 112 2.25 1.94 1.30
CA THR A 112 3.47 2.69 0.99
C THR A 112 4.71 1.90 1.40
N THR A 113 5.75 1.97 0.59
CA THR A 113 7.09 1.49 0.95
C THR A 113 8.14 2.32 0.23
N TYR A 114 9.40 2.14 0.61
CA TYR A 114 10.52 2.81 -0.04
C TYR A 114 11.47 1.80 -0.68
N ARG A 115 12.17 2.25 -1.73
CA ARG A 115 13.22 1.46 -2.39
C ARG A 115 14.35 1.17 -1.41
N ASP A 116 14.80 -0.08 -1.40
CA ASP A 116 15.94 -0.48 -0.59
C ASP A 116 17.22 0.20 -1.13
N PRO A 117 17.95 0.97 -0.30
CA PRO A 117 19.12 1.71 -0.76
C PRO A 117 20.30 0.80 -1.14
N ILE A 118 20.35 -0.42 -0.58
CA ILE A 118 21.40 -1.42 -0.86
C ILE A 118 21.01 -2.28 -2.07
N TYR A 119 19.71 -2.49 -2.29
CA TYR A 119 19.17 -3.29 -3.39
C TYR A 119 18.12 -2.51 -4.19
N PRO A 120 18.52 -1.60 -5.10
CA PRO A 120 17.62 -0.66 -5.77
C PRO A 120 16.42 -1.26 -6.52
N GLY A 121 16.51 -2.53 -6.94
CA GLY A 121 15.39 -3.27 -7.55
C GLY A 121 14.40 -3.89 -6.54
N HIS A 122 14.60 -3.65 -5.25
CA HIS A 122 13.79 -4.22 -4.17
C HIS A 122 13.24 -3.15 -3.23
N VAL A 123 12.20 -3.54 -2.51
CA VAL A 123 11.66 -2.84 -1.33
C VAL A 123 11.80 -3.73 -0.09
N ASN A 124 11.40 -3.25 1.08
CA ASN A 124 11.31 -4.08 2.29
C ASN A 124 10.02 -4.92 2.39
N GLY A 125 9.14 -4.79 1.40
CA GLY A 125 7.83 -5.43 1.35
C GLY A 125 6.73 -4.59 2.00
N PHE A 126 5.53 -5.13 1.99
CA PHE A 126 4.30 -4.56 2.52
C PHE A 126 3.66 -5.55 3.50
N THR A 127 2.94 -5.02 4.49
CA THR A 127 2.00 -5.80 5.30
C THR A 127 0.62 -5.75 4.63
N LEU A 128 0.15 -6.90 4.16
CA LEU A 128 -1.09 -7.02 3.38
C LEU A 128 -2.31 -7.29 4.25
N GLY A 129 -2.29 -6.86 5.51
CA GLY A 129 -3.33 -7.13 6.49
C GLY A 129 -3.25 -8.53 7.10
N SER A 130 -4.13 -8.78 8.08
CA SER A 130 -4.08 -9.98 8.90
C SER A 130 -4.62 -11.22 8.17
N HIS A 131 -4.05 -12.39 8.48
CA HIS A 131 -4.63 -13.71 8.18
C HIS A 131 -5.40 -14.31 9.36
N GLY A 132 -5.73 -13.48 10.36
CA GLY A 132 -6.44 -13.85 11.59
C GLY A 132 -7.97 -13.90 11.46
N ALA A 133 -8.67 -13.25 12.40
CA ALA A 133 -10.10 -13.45 12.65
C ALA A 133 -11.01 -13.27 11.42
N TYR A 134 -11.03 -12.09 10.79
CA TYR A 134 -11.88 -11.84 9.61
C TYR A 134 -11.46 -12.67 8.39
N PHE A 135 -10.18 -13.06 8.32
CA PHE A 135 -9.66 -13.79 7.18
C PHE A 135 -10.09 -15.26 7.26
N LYS A 136 -10.03 -15.87 8.45
CA LYS A 136 -10.47 -17.25 8.70
C LYS A 136 -11.98 -17.38 8.81
N ASN A 137 -12.65 -16.43 9.46
CA ASN A 137 -14.10 -16.35 9.52
C ASN A 137 -14.58 -15.23 8.60
N ARG A 138 -14.90 -15.58 7.35
CA ARG A 138 -15.23 -14.62 6.28
C ARG A 138 -16.49 -13.80 6.53
N THR A 139 -17.38 -14.25 7.41
CA THR A 139 -18.60 -13.53 7.82
C THR A 139 -18.40 -12.68 9.07
N SER A 140 -17.22 -12.70 9.68
CA SER A 140 -16.89 -11.92 10.87
C SER A 140 -16.84 -10.43 10.57
N THR A 141 -17.28 -9.63 11.54
CA THR A 141 -17.16 -8.16 11.56
C THR A 141 -15.97 -7.68 12.42
N LYS A 142 -15.19 -8.61 12.99
CA LYS A 142 -14.05 -8.26 13.85
C LYS A 142 -12.90 -7.68 13.02
N ASN A 143 -12.53 -6.43 13.31
CA ASN A 143 -11.41 -5.70 12.67
C ASN A 143 -11.59 -5.51 11.16
N ILE A 144 -12.83 -5.40 10.68
CA ILE A 144 -13.14 -5.24 9.26
C ILE A 144 -14.44 -4.43 9.08
N GLN A 145 -14.48 -3.53 8.09
CA GLN A 145 -15.63 -2.64 7.86
C GLN A 145 -16.88 -3.37 7.37
N PHE A 146 -16.71 -4.35 6.48
CA PHE A 146 -17.75 -5.26 6.02
C PHE A 146 -17.18 -6.68 6.10
N PRO A 147 -18.00 -7.73 6.28
CA PRO A 147 -17.52 -9.10 6.24
C PRO A 147 -16.61 -9.36 5.03
N TYR A 148 -15.54 -10.13 5.21
CA TYR A 148 -14.57 -10.36 4.13
C TYR A 148 -15.25 -10.96 2.88
N SER A 149 -16.25 -11.83 3.07
CA SER A 149 -17.04 -12.42 1.97
C SER A 149 -17.92 -11.43 1.20
N ASP A 150 -18.12 -10.21 1.71
CA ASP A 150 -18.96 -9.20 1.05
C ASP A 150 -18.18 -8.39 0.01
N TYR A 151 -16.85 -8.49 0.02
CA TYR A 151 -16.01 -7.88 -1.00
C TYR A 151 -15.84 -8.81 -2.19
N VAL A 152 -16.00 -8.24 -3.38
CA VAL A 152 -15.80 -8.93 -4.66
C VAL A 152 -14.31 -9.01 -5.03
N GLY A 153 -13.51 -8.09 -4.49
CA GLY A 153 -12.07 -8.05 -4.70
C GLY A 153 -11.35 -7.23 -3.64
N HIS A 154 -10.09 -7.60 -3.40
CA HIS A 154 -9.22 -7.00 -2.39
C HIS A 154 -7.97 -6.45 -3.09
N PHE A 155 -7.88 -5.14 -3.22
CA PHE A 155 -6.84 -4.45 -3.95
C PHE A 155 -5.91 -3.69 -3.01
N CYS A 156 -4.64 -3.61 -3.39
CA CYS A 156 -3.68 -2.68 -2.82
C CYS A 156 -3.44 -1.54 -3.81
N LEU A 157 -3.69 -0.30 -3.39
CA LEU A 157 -3.15 0.89 -4.05
C LEU A 157 -1.76 1.14 -3.48
N GLY A 158 -0.76 0.68 -4.22
CA GLY A 158 0.62 0.67 -3.78
C GLY A 158 1.42 1.89 -4.26
N ILE A 159 2.32 2.36 -3.40
CA ILE A 159 3.16 3.53 -3.62
C ILE A 159 4.60 3.16 -3.23
N ILE A 160 5.51 3.23 -4.20
CA ILE A 160 6.94 3.03 -4.00
C ILE A 160 7.64 4.38 -4.23
N TYR A 161 8.46 4.81 -3.28
CA TYR A 161 9.23 6.06 -3.39
C TYR A 161 10.70 5.85 -3.01
N THR A 162 11.54 6.80 -3.41
CA THR A 162 12.93 6.92 -2.94
C THR A 162 12.94 7.91 -1.78
N ARG A 163 13.63 7.57 -0.68
CA ARG A 163 13.91 8.52 0.40
C ARG A 163 15.08 9.41 0.01
N ALA A 164 14.99 10.69 0.34
CA ALA A 164 16.16 11.57 0.30
C ALA A 164 17.19 11.16 1.37
N ASP A 165 18.47 11.46 1.12
CA ASP A 165 19.53 11.21 2.09
C ASP A 165 19.31 12.13 3.30
N GLY A 166 19.33 11.57 4.52
CA GLY A 166 19.08 12.33 5.74
C GLY A 166 20.11 13.42 6.01
N ARG A 167 21.28 13.37 5.36
CA ARG A 167 22.30 14.43 5.43
C ARG A 167 21.88 15.71 4.71
N ASP A 168 20.95 15.62 3.78
CA ASP A 168 20.48 16.74 2.95
C ASP A 168 19.18 17.37 3.49
N LEU A 169 18.67 16.91 4.64
CA LEU A 169 17.39 17.32 5.20
C LEU A 169 17.56 17.93 6.59
N ASP A 170 17.18 19.21 6.74
CA ASP A 170 17.00 19.83 8.05
C ASP A 170 15.52 19.71 8.49
N GLU A 171 15.24 18.68 9.29
CA GLU A 171 13.90 18.44 9.86
C GLU A 171 13.51 19.46 10.94
N THR A 172 14.42 20.37 11.33
CA THR A 172 14.16 21.44 12.31
C THR A 172 13.86 22.79 11.66
N GLU A 173 13.94 22.87 10.34
CA GLU A 173 13.75 24.10 9.59
C GLU A 173 12.28 24.55 9.62
N ILE A 174 12.08 25.81 10.04
CA ILE A 174 10.79 26.49 9.97
C ILE A 174 10.90 27.59 8.92
N ILE A 175 10.02 27.53 7.92
CA ILE A 175 10.04 28.40 6.76
C ILE A 175 8.85 29.36 6.82
N ARG A 176 9.10 30.66 6.74
CA ARG A 176 8.06 31.70 6.63
C ARG A 176 7.88 32.09 5.17
N VAL A 177 6.66 31.97 4.67
CA VAL A 177 6.33 32.39 3.30
C VAL A 177 5.95 33.87 3.31
N ALA A 178 6.76 34.70 2.66
CA ALA A 178 6.68 36.15 2.70
C ALA A 178 5.30 36.67 2.23
N GLU A 179 4.73 36.05 1.19
CA GLU A 179 3.42 36.43 0.64
C GLU A 179 2.26 36.05 1.55
N LEU A 180 2.48 35.13 2.48
CA LEU A 180 1.48 34.74 3.46
C LEU A 180 1.52 35.67 4.69
N SER A 181 2.68 36.26 5.03
CA SER A 181 2.82 37.11 6.22
C SER A 181 1.96 38.39 6.19
N GLU A 182 1.17 38.61 7.25
CA GLU A 182 0.51 39.90 7.50
C GLU A 182 1.48 40.80 8.26
N GLY A 183 2.00 41.82 7.58
CA GLY A 183 2.93 42.79 8.14
C GLY A 183 4.30 42.73 7.48
N LYS A 184 4.65 43.80 6.75
CA LYS A 184 6.00 43.99 6.22
C LYS A 184 6.99 44.01 7.39
N ASN A 185 8.05 43.19 7.31
CA ASN A 185 9.27 43.24 8.14
C ASN A 185 9.30 42.46 9.46
N ALA A 186 9.02 41.14 9.45
CA ALA A 186 9.63 40.27 10.46
C ALA A 186 11.10 40.01 10.06
N LYS A 187 12.07 40.58 10.80
CA LYS A 187 13.49 40.29 10.56
C LYS A 187 13.76 38.78 10.72
N PRO A 188 14.49 38.15 9.79
CA PRO A 188 14.88 36.74 9.95
C PRO A 188 15.73 36.63 11.22
N THR A 189 15.21 35.90 12.21
CA THR A 189 16.03 35.46 13.34
C THR A 189 16.70 34.15 12.93
N ARG A 190 17.79 33.77 13.60
CA ARG A 190 18.56 32.54 13.33
C ARG A 190 17.73 31.24 13.33
N ARG A 191 16.46 31.30 13.73
CA ARG A 191 15.53 30.19 13.90
C ARG A 191 14.52 30.02 12.75
N TYR A 192 14.38 31.01 11.84
CA TYR A 192 13.39 30.95 10.76
C TYR A 192 14.02 31.34 9.42
N ARG A 193 13.85 30.49 8.40
CA ARG A 193 14.17 30.83 7.01
C ARG A 193 12.99 31.57 6.40
N SER A 194 13.26 32.67 5.68
CA SER A 194 12.24 33.33 4.87
C SER A 194 12.27 32.77 3.44
N ALA A 195 11.10 32.51 2.86
CA ALA A 195 10.92 31.99 1.52
C ALA A 195 9.77 32.75 0.82
N THR A 196 9.79 32.78 -0.51
CA THR A 196 8.65 33.17 -1.34
C THR A 196 7.87 31.93 -1.79
N VAL A 197 6.62 32.10 -2.22
CA VAL A 197 5.82 31.03 -2.83
C VAL A 197 6.58 30.39 -4.00
N ASP A 198 7.21 31.21 -4.85
CA ASP A 198 8.02 30.73 -5.97
C ASP A 198 9.21 29.86 -5.52
N SER A 199 9.80 30.18 -4.37
CA SER A 199 10.92 29.43 -3.80
C SER A 199 10.52 28.15 -3.06
N LEU A 200 9.23 27.87 -2.84
CA LEU A 200 8.79 26.62 -2.18
C LEU A 200 9.23 25.36 -2.97
N LYS A 201 9.35 25.47 -4.30
CA LYS A 201 9.89 24.39 -5.14
C LYS A 201 11.34 24.04 -4.81
N SER A 202 12.09 24.96 -4.20
CA SER A 202 13.49 24.77 -3.80
C SER A 202 13.64 24.08 -2.43
N ILE A 203 12.56 23.92 -1.67
CA ILE A 203 12.58 23.13 -0.43
C ILE A 203 12.81 21.67 -0.82
N ALA A 204 13.84 21.06 -0.26
CA ALA A 204 14.17 19.67 -0.51
C ALA A 204 13.02 18.76 -0.03
N SER A 205 12.53 17.89 -0.92
CA SER A 205 11.54 16.88 -0.53
C SER A 205 12.19 15.70 0.18
N VAL A 206 11.55 15.22 1.24
CA VAL A 206 12.00 14.02 1.96
C VAL A 206 11.88 12.73 1.16
N VAL A 207 11.05 12.74 0.12
CA VAL A 207 10.84 11.61 -0.79
C VAL A 207 10.65 12.09 -2.23
N LYS A 208 10.98 11.21 -3.17
CA LYS A 208 10.93 11.47 -4.62
C LYS A 208 10.73 10.18 -5.41
N ASP A 209 10.63 10.30 -6.73
CA ASP A 209 10.61 9.18 -7.69
C ASP A 209 9.45 8.21 -7.44
N PHE A 210 8.22 8.72 -7.34
CA PHE A 210 7.05 7.91 -7.02
C PHE A 210 6.66 6.94 -8.15
N GLN A 211 6.40 5.69 -7.79
CA GLN A 211 5.79 4.68 -8.63
C GLN A 211 4.52 4.17 -7.96
N PHE A 212 3.39 4.33 -8.67
CA PHE A 212 2.10 3.84 -8.25
C PHE A 212 1.78 2.51 -8.93
N PHE A 213 1.07 1.64 -8.24
CA PHE A 213 0.56 0.41 -8.81
C PHE A 213 -0.76 0.02 -8.16
N VAL A 214 -1.54 -0.80 -8.86
CA VAL A 214 -2.68 -1.50 -8.27
C VAL A 214 -2.55 -2.98 -8.59
N CYS A 215 -2.71 -3.80 -7.55
CA CYS A 215 -2.61 -5.23 -7.62
C CYS A 215 -3.59 -5.85 -6.64
N GLU A 216 -4.14 -7.03 -6.97
CA GLU A 216 -4.88 -7.77 -5.95
C GLU A 216 -3.97 -8.25 -4.84
N LYS A 217 -4.51 -8.30 -3.62
CA LYS A 217 -3.79 -8.75 -2.42
C LYS A 217 -3.12 -10.11 -2.63
N TRP A 218 -3.78 -11.05 -3.29
CA TRP A 218 -3.25 -12.39 -3.53
C TRP A 218 -2.14 -12.43 -4.59
N GLN A 219 -2.18 -11.52 -5.58
CA GLN A 219 -1.15 -11.38 -6.61
C GLN A 219 0.13 -10.72 -6.07
N LEU A 220 0.03 -9.96 -4.97
CA LEU A 220 1.16 -9.30 -4.31
C LEU A 220 1.77 -10.14 -3.18
N ALA A 221 1.03 -11.13 -2.67
CA ALA A 221 1.41 -11.89 -1.49
C ALA A 221 2.63 -12.79 -1.72
N SER A 222 3.48 -12.86 -0.68
CA SER A 222 4.47 -13.92 -0.52
C SER A 222 3.89 -15.06 0.32
N ASP A 223 4.69 -16.11 0.55
CA ASP A 223 4.41 -17.19 1.48
C ASP A 223 5.02 -16.93 2.88
N LYS A 224 5.37 -15.67 3.19
CA LYS A 224 6.01 -15.29 4.45
C LYS A 224 5.21 -14.23 5.17
N GLN A 225 5.26 -14.26 6.51
CA GLN A 225 4.64 -13.23 7.32
C GLN A 225 5.33 -11.88 7.10
N GLY A 226 4.53 -10.81 7.08
CA GLY A 226 5.04 -9.44 6.90
C GLY A 226 5.62 -8.82 8.17
N SER A 227 5.45 -9.49 9.32
CA SER A 227 5.92 -9.05 10.63
C SER A 227 6.03 -10.23 11.58
N GLY A 228 7.07 -10.27 12.42
CA GLY A 228 7.31 -11.40 13.34
C GLY A 228 6.41 -11.43 14.59
N ASN A 229 5.78 -10.32 14.94
CA ASN A 229 4.97 -10.16 16.16
C ASN A 229 3.45 -10.17 15.91
N THR A 230 3.01 -9.89 14.69
CA THR A 230 1.60 -9.83 14.33
C THR A 230 1.33 -10.71 13.12
N ALA A 231 0.17 -11.38 13.11
CA ALA A 231 -0.24 -12.33 12.08
C ALA A 231 -0.65 -11.62 10.78
N ASN A 232 0.31 -10.94 10.14
CA ASN A 232 0.15 -10.23 8.88
C ASN A 232 0.75 -11.01 7.71
N ILE A 233 0.03 -10.97 6.58
CA ILE A 233 0.50 -11.49 5.30
C ILE A 233 1.60 -10.55 4.78
N GLY A 234 2.75 -11.11 4.38
CA GLY A 234 3.82 -10.35 3.75
C GLY A 234 3.66 -10.30 2.23
N SER A 235 4.17 -9.25 1.60
CA SER A 235 4.28 -9.18 0.14
C SER A 235 5.59 -9.78 -0.37
N ILE A 236 5.69 -9.92 -1.69
CA ILE A 236 6.97 -10.02 -2.40
C ILE A 236 7.75 -8.69 -2.35
N THR A 237 9.02 -8.70 -2.74
CA THR A 237 9.91 -7.53 -2.55
C THR A 237 10.55 -6.98 -3.83
N TYR A 238 10.57 -7.73 -4.94
CA TYR A 238 11.18 -7.27 -6.18
C TYR A 238 10.21 -6.37 -6.96
N ILE A 239 10.66 -5.17 -7.34
CA ILE A 239 9.78 -4.11 -7.83
C ILE A 239 9.08 -4.52 -9.13
N ASP A 240 9.78 -5.06 -10.13
CA ASP A 240 9.12 -5.40 -11.40
C ASP A 240 8.05 -6.50 -11.21
N ASP A 241 8.29 -7.45 -10.31
CA ASP A 241 7.31 -8.50 -9.99
C ASP A 241 6.09 -7.91 -9.25
N ILE A 242 6.31 -6.91 -8.38
CA ILE A 242 5.23 -6.17 -7.72
C ILE A 242 4.37 -5.45 -8.76
N LEU A 243 4.99 -4.71 -9.68
CA LEU A 243 4.31 -3.95 -10.73
C LEU A 243 3.55 -4.86 -11.71
N ALA A 244 4.07 -6.07 -11.96
CA ALA A 244 3.44 -7.06 -12.82
C ALA A 244 2.38 -7.93 -12.12
N GLY A 245 2.28 -7.88 -10.78
CA GLY A 245 1.42 -8.80 -10.01
C GLY A 245 1.90 -10.25 -10.03
N ASN A 246 3.21 -10.47 -10.20
CA ASN A 246 3.86 -11.78 -10.29
C ASN A 246 4.26 -12.33 -8.91
N GLY A 247 3.36 -12.29 -7.94
CA GLY A 247 3.58 -12.87 -6.62
C GLY A 247 3.60 -14.39 -6.60
N VAL A 248 3.81 -14.96 -5.42
CA VAL A 248 3.93 -16.42 -5.22
C VAL A 248 2.71 -17.18 -5.74
N PHE A 249 1.53 -16.59 -5.60
CA PHE A 249 0.25 -17.20 -5.96
C PHE A 249 -0.22 -16.84 -7.37
N ALA A 250 0.48 -16.01 -8.15
CA ALA A 250 0.00 -15.46 -9.42
C ALA A 250 -0.48 -16.55 -10.40
N ASN A 251 0.27 -17.66 -10.50
CA ASN A 251 -0.03 -18.81 -11.35
C ASN A 251 -0.92 -19.89 -10.69
N LEU A 252 -1.19 -19.76 -9.39
CA LEU A 252 -2.06 -20.65 -8.61
C LEU A 252 -3.49 -20.12 -8.52
N GLY A 253 -3.65 -18.81 -8.34
CA GLY A 253 -4.92 -18.12 -8.16
C GLY A 253 -5.31 -17.87 -6.71
N GLU A 254 -6.30 -16.97 -6.53
CA GLU A 254 -6.79 -16.47 -5.25
C GLU A 254 -7.21 -17.58 -4.26
N LYS A 255 -7.81 -18.68 -4.76
CA LYS A 255 -8.23 -19.80 -3.91
C LYS A 255 -7.06 -20.44 -3.16
N TRP A 256 -5.91 -20.59 -3.81
CA TRP A 256 -4.72 -21.15 -3.16
C TRP A 256 -4.11 -20.20 -2.14
N PHE A 257 -4.12 -18.90 -2.44
CA PHE A 257 -3.73 -17.87 -1.49
C PHE A 257 -4.59 -17.93 -0.22
N ASP A 258 -5.91 -18.00 -0.38
CA ASP A 258 -6.87 -18.07 0.72
C ASP A 258 -6.66 -19.31 1.59
N GLU A 259 -6.66 -20.50 0.98
CA GLU A 259 -6.49 -21.75 1.72
C GLU A 259 -5.13 -21.81 2.43
N TYR A 260 -4.07 -21.35 1.77
CA TYR A 260 -2.73 -21.31 2.36
C TYR A 260 -2.71 -20.43 3.62
N TRP A 261 -3.16 -19.18 3.51
CA TRP A 261 -3.09 -18.24 4.62
C TRP A 261 -4.06 -18.56 5.76
N MET A 262 -5.20 -19.21 5.48
CA MET A 262 -6.07 -19.74 6.54
C MET A 262 -5.39 -20.85 7.35
N ASN A 263 -4.55 -21.66 6.70
CA ASN A 263 -3.90 -22.84 7.29
C ASN A 263 -2.44 -22.60 7.71
N HIS A 264 -1.88 -21.42 7.43
CA HIS A 264 -0.50 -21.08 7.73
C HIS A 264 -0.20 -21.22 9.23
N GLY A 265 0.69 -22.15 9.58
CA GLY A 265 1.06 -22.45 10.96
C GLY A 265 0.00 -23.22 11.76
N VAL A 266 -1.12 -23.61 11.14
CA VAL A 266 -2.19 -24.41 11.76
C VAL A 266 -2.13 -25.85 11.27
N ALA A 267 -2.09 -26.05 9.95
CA ALA A 267 -1.92 -27.39 9.38
C ALA A 267 -0.52 -27.91 9.70
N THR A 268 -0.41 -29.22 9.95
CA THR A 268 0.86 -29.88 10.27
C THR A 268 1.19 -30.96 9.25
N LYS A 269 2.48 -31.25 9.11
CA LYS A 269 3.01 -32.39 8.36
C LYS A 269 3.96 -33.20 9.24
N MET A 270 4.18 -34.46 8.89
CA MET A 270 5.19 -35.30 9.54
C MET A 270 6.57 -34.99 8.96
N LYS A 271 7.54 -34.73 9.84
CA LYS A 271 8.96 -34.62 9.51
C LYS A 271 9.78 -35.27 10.62
N ASP A 272 10.62 -36.24 10.27
CA ASP A 272 11.48 -36.97 11.21
C ASP A 272 10.71 -37.54 12.42
N GLY A 273 9.54 -38.13 12.16
CA GLY A 273 8.67 -38.72 13.20
C GLY A 273 7.95 -37.70 14.08
N LYS A 274 8.04 -36.39 13.80
CA LYS A 274 7.38 -35.32 14.57
C LYS A 274 6.42 -34.51 13.70
N ALA A 275 5.31 -34.09 14.29
CA ALA A 275 4.40 -33.14 13.66
C ALA A 275 5.02 -31.74 13.67
N VAL A 276 5.18 -31.12 12.49
CA VAL A 276 5.68 -29.75 12.32
C VAL A 276 4.67 -28.88 11.58
N PRO A 277 4.49 -27.60 11.93
CA PRO A 277 3.57 -26.71 11.22
C PRO A 277 3.98 -26.44 9.77
N ILE A 278 2.99 -26.30 8.88
CA ILE A 278 3.17 -25.90 7.49
C ILE A 278 3.28 -24.37 7.43
N GLN A 279 4.43 -23.87 6.97
CA GLN A 279 4.77 -22.43 6.91
C GLN A 279 5.42 -22.02 5.58
N SER A 280 5.35 -22.88 4.56
CA SER A 280 5.78 -22.57 3.20
C SER A 280 4.74 -23.05 2.19
N ILE A 281 4.63 -22.34 1.07
CA ILE A 281 3.68 -22.72 0.03
C ILE A 281 4.04 -24.08 -0.58
N GLU A 282 5.32 -24.42 -0.66
CA GLU A 282 5.78 -25.71 -1.18
C GLU A 282 5.28 -26.87 -0.33
N ASP A 283 5.35 -26.73 1.00
CA ASP A 283 4.88 -27.73 1.95
C ASP A 283 3.35 -27.84 1.90
N PHE A 284 2.67 -26.71 1.71
CA PHE A 284 1.21 -26.70 1.60
C PHE A 284 0.72 -27.35 0.30
N LEU A 285 1.40 -27.12 -0.83
CA LEU A 285 1.08 -27.78 -2.09
C LEU A 285 1.28 -29.29 -1.97
N GLU A 286 2.38 -29.73 -1.35
CA GLU A 286 2.65 -31.15 -1.09
C GLU A 286 1.58 -31.78 -0.20
N PHE A 287 1.20 -31.10 0.90
CA PHE A 287 0.11 -31.51 1.78
C PHE A 287 -1.24 -31.66 1.05
N LYS A 288 -1.51 -30.81 0.05
CA LYS A 288 -2.74 -30.86 -0.77
C LYS A 288 -2.62 -31.80 -1.98
N GLY A 289 -1.50 -32.51 -2.17
CA GLY A 289 -1.25 -33.37 -3.32
C GLY A 289 -1.10 -32.61 -4.65
N ALA A 290 -0.74 -31.33 -4.61
CA ALA A 290 -0.59 -30.47 -5.77
C ALA A 290 0.88 -30.32 -6.22
N GLY A 291 1.09 -30.19 -7.53
CA GLY A 291 2.42 -30.05 -8.11
C GLY A 291 3.02 -28.64 -7.92
N LYS A 292 4.32 -28.60 -7.57
CA LYS A 292 5.10 -27.35 -7.36
C LYS A 292 5.37 -26.55 -8.65
N ARG A 293 5.06 -27.11 -9.82
CA ARG A 293 5.34 -26.51 -11.16
C ARG A 293 4.64 -25.17 -11.42
N LYS A 294 3.66 -24.79 -10.61
CA LYS A 294 2.93 -23.52 -10.75
C LYS A 294 3.48 -22.39 -9.90
N LEU A 295 4.54 -22.58 -9.11
CA LEU A 295 5.11 -21.50 -8.30
C LEU A 295 5.95 -20.54 -9.16
N VAL A 296 5.76 -19.24 -8.94
CA VAL A 296 6.61 -18.21 -9.53
C VAL A 296 7.95 -18.20 -8.81
N ARG A 297 9.06 -18.15 -9.57
CA ARG A 297 10.40 -18.07 -8.99
C ARG A 297 10.66 -16.64 -8.48
N MET A 298 10.64 -16.46 -7.17
CA MET A 298 10.88 -15.16 -6.54
C MET A 298 12.35 -14.72 -6.67
N LYS A 299 12.56 -13.48 -7.08
CA LYS A 299 13.86 -12.80 -6.95
C LYS A 299 14.03 -12.35 -5.49
N THR A 300 15.13 -12.75 -4.87
CA THR A 300 15.47 -12.39 -3.49
C THR A 300 16.68 -11.46 -3.47
N LYS A 301 16.80 -10.66 -2.41
CA LYS A 301 17.99 -9.84 -2.14
C LYS A 301 19.19 -10.77 -1.95
N LYS A 302 20.04 -10.90 -2.96
CA LYS A 302 21.30 -11.64 -2.87
C LYS A 302 22.39 -10.67 -2.43
N ARG A 303 23.01 -10.91 -1.28
CA ARG A 303 24.29 -10.26 -0.98
C ARG A 303 25.24 -10.61 -2.12
N LYS A 304 25.84 -9.60 -2.77
CA LYS A 304 27.06 -9.86 -3.55
C LYS A 304 28.04 -10.50 -2.57
N SER A 305 28.48 -11.71 -2.86
CA SER A 305 29.68 -12.25 -2.22
C SER A 305 30.78 -11.23 -2.51
N ILE A 306 31.30 -10.62 -1.44
CA ILE A 306 32.54 -9.83 -1.49
C ILE A 306 33.67 -10.82 -1.73
#